data_AF-A0AAD8E0U6-F1
#
_entry.id   AF-A0AAD8E0U6-F1
#
_cell.length_a   1.000
_cell.length_b   1.000
_cell.length_c   1.000
_cell.angle_alpha   90.00
_cell.angle_beta   90.00
_cell.angle_gamma   90.00
#
_symmetry.space_group_name_H-M   'P 1'
#
loop_
_entity.id
_entity.type
_entity.pdbx_description
1 polymer ?
#
loop_
_entity_poly.entity_id
_entity_poly.type
_entity_poly.pdbx_seq_one_letter_code
_entity_poly.pdbx_strand_id
1 'polypeptide(L)'
;MSERTQSAPPLPPLALAACVACVAGAAALANCSVLAALSKTSRSGLLTIVLQLALADLILGASIGPELWSYNIKSWHFGDPGCVAYRGLNVLAATASSYLVTTIALHSLATINIEEKVIAKRIKRNEHDEDEEIRSSRHSLVTSSDSSTPPRTMNLDYRLTDRRISVTQPSVFVWVLAISLSVPEFVLATTVHHGRDVVFCTIVDTSQRLHMYSILAVFNLFLPLIIMIVAGVLVIVKLRIKKIMSQIECFESIAALKLSLWLIVVYIVLCTPRSCNMCLTKYKQDLYRVVARQYNALRNKRN
;
A
#
# COMPACT_ATOMS: atom_id res chain seq x y z
N MET A 1 -17.32 -38.01 6.10
CA MET A 1 -17.02 -37.60 7.49
C MET A 1 -15.58 -37.95 7.75
N SER A 2 -14.67 -36.98 7.61
CA SER A 2 -13.27 -37.14 7.97
C SER A 2 -13.09 -36.36 9.26
N GLU A 3 -12.76 -37.05 10.35
CA GLU A 3 -12.16 -36.43 11.52
C GLU A 3 -10.98 -35.60 11.05
N ARG A 4 -11.17 -34.28 10.97
CA ARG A 4 -10.04 -33.36 11.05
C ARG A 4 -9.56 -33.52 12.48
N THR A 5 -8.44 -34.20 12.65
CA THR A 5 -7.52 -34.05 13.77
C THR A 5 -7.45 -32.57 14.13
N GLN A 6 -8.25 -32.17 15.12
CA GLN A 6 -8.12 -30.89 15.80
C GLN A 6 -6.83 -30.99 16.58
N SER A 7 -5.70 -30.73 15.91
CA SER A 7 -4.50 -30.30 16.60
C SER A 7 -4.92 -29.15 17.50
N ALA A 8 -4.86 -29.36 18.81
CA ALA A 8 -5.18 -28.33 19.79
C ALA A 8 -4.44 -27.04 19.38
N PRO A 9 -5.13 -25.89 19.31
CA PRO A 9 -4.47 -24.65 18.91
C PRO A 9 -3.27 -24.43 19.83
N PRO A 10 -2.09 -24.07 19.28
CA PRO A 10 -0.85 -23.97 20.05
C PRO A 10 -0.90 -22.89 21.14
N LEU A 11 -1.90 -22.01 21.12
CA LEU A 11 -2.19 -21.06 22.18
C LEU A 11 -3.66 -21.14 22.60
N PRO A 12 -3.97 -20.94 23.89
CA PRO A 12 -5.33 -20.79 24.36
C PRO A 12 -5.98 -19.57 23.70
N PRO A 13 -7.29 -19.64 23.34
CA PRO A 13 -7.96 -18.60 22.58
C PRO A 13 -7.91 -17.23 23.27
N LEU A 14 -7.90 -17.22 24.60
CA LEU A 14 -7.83 -16.01 25.41
C LEU A 14 -6.46 -15.32 25.34
N ALA A 15 -5.37 -16.08 25.28
CA ALA A 15 -4.03 -15.52 25.09
C ALA A 15 -3.86 -14.92 23.69
N LEU A 16 -4.36 -15.62 22.66
CA LEU A 16 -4.39 -15.10 21.30
C LEU A 16 -5.21 -13.79 21.23
N ALA A 17 -6.36 -13.76 21.89
CA ALA A 17 -7.22 -12.58 21.96
C ALA A 17 -6.50 -11.38 22.61
N ALA A 18 -5.83 -11.60 23.74
CA ALA A 18 -5.06 -10.56 24.41
C ALA A 18 -3.94 -10.02 23.51
N CYS A 19 -3.15 -10.89 22.86
CA CYS A 19 -2.09 -10.48 21.94
C CYS A 19 -2.64 -9.65 20.78
N VAL A 20 -3.71 -10.12 20.12
CA VAL A 20 -4.33 -9.42 18.99
C VAL A 20 -4.90 -8.07 19.43
N ALA A 21 -5.54 -8.00 20.60
CA ALA A 21 -6.08 -6.76 21.15
C ALA A 21 -4.98 -5.74 21.46
N CYS A 22 -3.85 -6.17 22.05
CA CYS A 22 -2.71 -5.28 22.31
C CYS A 22 -2.12 -4.72 21.01
N VAL A 23 -1.91 -5.56 19.99
CA VAL A 23 -1.38 -5.12 18.69
C VAL A 23 -2.36 -4.17 18.00
N ALA A 24 -3.66 -4.50 17.99
CA ALA A 24 -4.70 -3.66 17.41
C ALA A 24 -4.81 -2.31 18.12
N GLY A 25 -4.76 -2.29 19.45
CA GLY A 25 -4.77 -1.08 20.26
C GLY A 25 -3.57 -0.19 20.00
N ALA A 26 -2.36 -0.76 19.98
CA ALA A 26 -1.14 -0.03 19.65
C ALA A 26 -1.19 0.55 18.22
N ALA A 27 -1.66 -0.23 17.25
CA ALA A 27 -1.82 0.22 15.87
C ALA A 27 -2.85 1.35 15.73
N ALA A 28 -3.99 1.25 16.42
CA ALA A 28 -5.01 2.30 16.43
C ALA A 28 -4.47 3.61 17.01
N LEU A 29 -3.77 3.54 18.15
CA LEU A 29 -3.14 4.72 18.76
C LEU A 29 -2.09 5.34 17.84
N ALA A 30 -1.24 4.52 17.22
CA ALA A 30 -0.22 4.99 16.29
C ALA A 30 -0.85 5.69 15.07
N ASN A 31 -1.85 5.06 14.43
CA ASN A 31 -2.53 5.64 13.27
C ASN A 31 -3.30 6.92 13.61
N CYS A 32 -4.00 6.97 14.74
CA CYS A 32 -4.65 8.19 15.23
C CYS A 32 -3.62 9.30 15.50
N SER A 33 -2.46 8.96 16.04
CA SER A 33 -1.37 9.92 16.28
C SER A 33 -0.81 10.47 14.97
N VAL A 34 -0.62 9.61 13.95
CA VAL A 34 -0.21 10.01 12.61
C VAL A 34 -1.25 10.93 11.97
N LEU A 35 -2.54 10.58 12.03
CA LEU A 35 -3.61 11.44 11.53
C LEU A 35 -3.59 12.80 12.21
N ALA A 36 -3.52 12.85 13.54
CA ALA A 36 -3.52 14.10 14.31
C ALA A 36 -2.29 14.96 14.02
N ALA A 37 -1.11 14.35 13.90
CA ALA A 37 0.13 15.05 13.58
C ALA A 37 0.10 15.63 12.16
N LEU A 38 -0.26 14.81 11.16
CA LEU A 38 -0.23 15.20 9.75
C LEU A 38 -1.37 16.13 9.35
N SER A 39 -2.49 16.14 10.08
CA SER A 39 -3.60 17.08 9.83
C SER A 39 -3.20 18.55 10.05
N LYS A 40 -2.17 18.81 10.86
CA LYS A 40 -1.69 20.15 11.19
C LYS A 40 -0.50 20.60 10.33
N THR A 41 0.14 19.69 9.60
CA THR A 41 1.35 19.97 8.80
C THR A 41 0.97 20.49 7.41
N SER A 42 1.86 21.26 6.79
CA SER A 42 1.69 21.70 5.40
C SER A 42 1.56 20.51 4.44
N ARG A 43 0.62 20.60 3.49
CA ARG A 43 0.25 19.49 2.60
C ARG A 43 1.35 19.17 1.59
N SER A 44 2.29 18.31 1.97
CA SER A 44 3.12 17.57 1.02
C SER A 44 2.30 16.44 0.39
N GLY A 45 2.55 16.17 -0.89
CA GLY A 45 1.89 15.08 -1.62
C GLY A 45 2.06 13.74 -0.90
N LEU A 46 3.30 13.41 -0.48
CA LEU A 46 3.61 12.17 0.22
C LEU A 46 2.83 12.03 1.53
N LEU A 47 2.75 13.10 2.33
CA LEU A 47 2.03 13.10 3.61
C LEU A 47 0.53 12.83 3.42
N THR A 48 -0.03 13.27 2.30
CA THR A 48 -1.44 13.01 1.95
C THR A 48 -1.67 11.52 1.67
N ILE A 49 -0.71 10.83 1.05
CA ILE A 49 -0.79 9.37 0.82
C ILE A 49 -0.66 8.63 2.15
N VAL A 50 0.27 9.05 3.02
CA VAL A 50 0.45 8.46 4.36
C VAL A 50 -0.81 8.63 5.21
N LEU A 51 -1.50 9.77 5.11
CA LEU A 51 -2.78 10.00 5.79
C LEU A 51 -3.85 9.00 5.32
N GLN A 52 -3.94 8.75 4.01
CA GLN A 52 -4.87 7.76 3.44
C GLN A 52 -4.50 6.33 3.86
N LEU A 53 -3.21 6.02 4.00
CA LEU A 53 -2.76 4.72 4.49
C LEU A 53 -3.17 4.51 5.95
N ALA A 54 -2.97 5.51 6.81
CA ALA A 54 -3.41 5.47 8.20
C ALA A 54 -4.94 5.29 8.31
N LEU A 55 -5.71 5.92 7.41
CA LEU A 55 -7.16 5.71 7.34
C LEU A 55 -7.52 4.26 6.95
N ALA A 56 -6.85 3.71 5.94
CA ALA A 56 -7.06 2.31 5.54
C ALA A 56 -6.72 1.35 6.68
N ASP A 57 -5.62 1.59 7.39
CA ASP A 57 -5.20 0.77 8.53
C ASP A 57 -6.18 0.86 9.71
N LEU A 58 -6.84 2.00 9.93
CA LEU A 58 -7.92 2.11 10.92
C LEU A 58 -9.17 1.31 10.52
N ILE A 59 -9.53 1.32 9.23
CA ILE A 59 -10.63 0.49 8.72
C ILE A 59 -10.31 -0.99 8.92
N LEU A 60 -9.08 -1.42 8.62
CA LEU A 60 -8.61 -2.78 8.93
C LEU A 60 -8.66 -3.06 10.44
N GLY A 61 -8.17 -2.14 11.26
CA GLY A 61 -8.18 -2.26 12.73
C GLY A 61 -9.58 -2.44 13.29
N ALA A 62 -10.57 -1.73 12.75
CA ALA A 62 -11.97 -1.86 13.15
C ALA A 62 -12.55 -3.26 12.88
N SER A 63 -12.03 -3.98 11.89
CA SER A 63 -12.48 -5.35 11.57
C SER A 63 -11.98 -6.42 12.54
N ILE A 64 -10.92 -6.12 13.32
CA ILE A 64 -10.31 -7.06 14.27
C ILE A 64 -11.27 -7.40 15.41
N GLY A 65 -12.03 -6.42 15.91
CA GLY A 65 -12.97 -6.61 17.02
C GLY A 65 -14.04 -7.66 16.71
N PRO A 66 -14.82 -7.50 15.63
CA PRO A 66 -15.81 -8.49 15.20
C PRO A 66 -15.21 -9.87 14.91
N GLU A 67 -14.03 -9.94 14.30
CA GLU A 67 -13.32 -11.19 14.03
C GLU A 67 -12.95 -11.92 15.33
N LEU A 68 -12.39 -11.18 16.29
CA LEU A 68 -11.98 -11.73 17.56
C LEU A 68 -13.16 -12.19 18.42
N TRP A 69 -14.25 -11.41 18.40
CA TRP A 69 -15.50 -11.76 19.05
C TRP A 69 -16.10 -13.05 18.48
N SER A 70 -16.20 -13.12 17.14
CA SER A 70 -16.68 -14.30 16.41
C SER A 70 -15.81 -15.53 16.67
N TYR A 71 -14.49 -15.36 16.73
CA TYR A 71 -13.55 -16.43 17.06
C TYR A 71 -13.75 -16.98 18.48
N ASN A 72 -13.97 -16.09 19.46
CA ASN A 72 -14.16 -16.48 20.85
C ASN A 72 -15.49 -17.20 21.09
N ILE A 73 -16.58 -16.69 20.52
CA ILE A 73 -17.93 -17.28 20.68
C ILE A 73 -18.16 -18.46 19.71
N LYS A 74 -17.30 -18.61 18.70
CA LYS A 74 -17.44 -19.60 17.61
C LYS A 74 -18.74 -19.44 16.80
N SER A 75 -19.31 -18.23 16.80
CA SER A 75 -20.55 -17.89 16.09
C SER A 75 -20.55 -16.39 15.73
N TRP A 76 -21.22 -16.05 14.63
CA TRP A 76 -21.36 -14.69 14.13
C TRP A 76 -22.64 -14.02 14.64
N HIS A 77 -22.50 -13.05 15.54
CA HIS A 77 -23.65 -12.37 16.17
C HIS A 77 -24.02 -11.01 15.56
N PHE A 78 -23.21 -10.46 14.66
CA PHE A 78 -23.42 -9.12 14.10
C PHE A 78 -24.47 -9.08 12.97
N GLY A 79 -25.21 -10.17 12.77
CA GLY A 79 -26.20 -10.32 11.70
C GLY A 79 -25.59 -10.30 10.30
N ASP A 80 -26.45 -10.38 9.31
CA ASP A 80 -26.09 -10.32 7.89
C ASP A 80 -25.41 -8.98 7.48
N PRO A 81 -25.93 -7.79 7.84
CA PRO A 81 -25.28 -6.53 7.45
C PRO A 81 -23.89 -6.38 8.08
N GLY A 82 -23.69 -6.89 9.30
CA GLY A 82 -22.36 -6.91 9.92
C GLY A 82 -21.39 -7.81 9.15
N CYS A 83 -21.84 -8.97 8.66
CA CYS A 83 -21.00 -9.88 7.88
C CYS A 83 -20.58 -9.24 6.55
N VAL A 84 -21.53 -8.61 5.86
CA VAL A 84 -21.31 -7.87 4.61
C VAL A 84 -20.30 -6.74 4.82
N ALA A 85 -20.50 -5.92 5.85
CA ALA A 85 -19.58 -4.83 6.18
C ALA A 85 -18.17 -5.36 6.54
N TYR A 86 -18.08 -6.39 7.39
CA TYR A 86 -16.81 -6.97 7.80
C TYR A 86 -16.00 -7.51 6.61
N ARG A 87 -16.63 -8.31 5.74
CA ARG A 87 -15.96 -8.89 4.57
C ARG A 87 -15.55 -7.83 3.57
N GLY A 88 -16.48 -6.96 3.19
CA GLY A 88 -16.24 -5.93 2.19
C GLY A 88 -15.20 -4.90 2.63
N LEU A 89 -15.29 -4.38 3.86
CA LEU A 89 -14.33 -3.41 4.39
C LEU A 89 -12.94 -4.00 4.59
N ASN A 90 -12.83 -5.26 5.00
CA ASN A 90 -11.54 -5.92 5.15
C ASN A 90 -10.81 -6.03 3.81
N VAL A 91 -11.52 -6.43 2.75
CA VAL A 91 -10.94 -6.48 1.39
C VAL A 91 -10.65 -5.09 0.86
N LEU A 92 -11.58 -4.14 0.99
CA LEU A 92 -11.39 -2.74 0.60
C LEU A 92 -10.11 -2.16 1.21
N ALA A 93 -9.95 -2.29 2.52
CA ALA A 93 -8.88 -1.65 3.26
C ALA A 93 -7.53 -2.37 3.06
N ALA A 94 -7.53 -3.71 2.93
CA ALA A 94 -6.33 -4.46 2.57
C ALA A 94 -5.83 -4.10 1.17
N THR A 95 -6.75 -4.02 0.19
CA THR A 95 -6.44 -3.60 -1.18
C THR A 95 -5.92 -2.17 -1.18
N ALA A 96 -6.64 -1.22 -0.56
CA ALA A 96 -6.21 0.17 -0.47
C ALA A 96 -4.82 0.30 0.16
N SER A 97 -4.55 -0.38 1.28
CA SER A 97 -3.25 -0.37 1.96
C SER A 97 -2.12 -0.84 1.03
N SER A 98 -2.31 -1.97 0.32
CA SER A 98 -1.28 -2.50 -0.61
C SER A 98 -0.95 -1.55 -1.77
N TYR A 99 -1.97 -0.94 -2.37
CA TYR A 99 -1.78 0.00 -3.47
C TYR A 99 -1.27 1.37 -3.00
N LEU A 100 -1.63 1.81 -1.78
CA LEU A 100 -1.09 3.04 -1.19
C LEU A 100 0.40 2.88 -0.86
N VAL A 101 0.85 1.74 -0.32
CA VAL A 101 2.28 1.44 -0.12
C VAL A 101 3.04 1.48 -1.45
N THR A 102 2.46 0.88 -2.50
CA THR A 102 3.00 0.93 -3.85
C THR A 102 3.10 2.37 -4.37
N THR A 103 2.05 3.17 -4.15
CA THR A 103 1.98 4.58 -4.56
C THR A 103 3.02 5.43 -3.82
N ILE A 104 3.23 5.20 -2.52
CA ILE A 104 4.29 5.85 -1.73
C ILE A 104 5.66 5.58 -2.38
N ALA A 105 5.96 4.32 -2.71
CA ALA A 105 7.24 3.95 -3.31
C ALA A 105 7.46 4.62 -4.68
N LEU A 106 6.45 4.56 -5.56
CA LEU A 106 6.51 5.19 -6.88
C LEU A 106 6.60 6.71 -6.79
N HIS A 107 5.84 7.34 -5.88
CA HIS A 107 5.89 8.77 -5.64
C HIS A 107 7.27 9.20 -5.15
N SER A 108 7.84 8.52 -4.15
CA SER A 108 9.19 8.82 -3.64
C SER A 108 10.26 8.67 -4.73
N LEU A 109 10.17 7.65 -5.58
CA LEU A 109 11.07 7.47 -6.73
C LEU A 109 10.91 8.61 -7.76
N ALA A 110 9.68 8.99 -8.07
CA ALA A 110 9.40 10.06 -9.02
C ALA A 110 9.90 11.42 -8.51
N THR A 111 9.66 11.74 -7.23
CA THR A 111 10.15 12.96 -6.58
C THR A 111 11.67 13.05 -6.69
N ILE A 112 12.38 11.98 -6.34
CA ILE A 112 13.84 11.92 -6.44
C ILE A 112 14.33 12.09 -7.88
N ASN A 113 13.70 11.43 -8.84
CA ASN A 113 14.09 11.55 -10.25
C ASN A 113 13.90 12.98 -10.78
N ILE A 114 12.86 13.69 -10.35
CA ILE A 114 12.63 15.09 -10.72
C ILE A 114 13.71 15.97 -10.08
N GLU A 115 14.00 15.79 -8.80
CA GLU A 115 15.06 16.53 -8.09
C GLU A 115 16.43 16.32 -8.73
N GLU A 116 16.77 15.09 -9.11
CA GLU A 116 18.02 14.77 -9.82
C GLU A 116 18.12 15.50 -11.16
N LYS A 117 17.05 15.48 -11.97
CA LYS A 117 17.01 16.19 -13.26
C LYS A 117 17.19 17.70 -13.09
N VAL A 118 16.63 18.25 -12.02
CA VAL A 118 16.78 19.67 -11.70
C VAL A 118 18.21 20.01 -11.32
N ILE A 119 18.81 19.23 -10.43
CA ILE A 119 20.18 19.47 -9.96
C ILE A 119 21.14 19.35 -11.13
N ALA A 120 20.99 18.31 -11.96
CA ALA A 120 21.80 18.15 -13.18
C ALA A 120 21.65 19.34 -14.15
N LYS A 121 20.43 19.87 -14.32
CA LYS A 121 20.20 21.06 -15.15
C LYS A 121 20.81 22.32 -14.54
N ARG A 122 20.80 22.46 -13.20
CA ARG A 122 21.44 23.58 -12.49
C ARG A 122 22.96 23.53 -12.64
N ILE A 123 23.58 22.36 -12.45
CA ILE A 123 25.03 22.18 -12.62
C ILE A 123 25.44 22.53 -14.06
N LYS A 124 24.73 21.98 -15.06
CA LYS A 124 25.01 22.28 -16.48
C LYS A 124 24.85 23.78 -16.82
N ARG A 125 23.90 24.48 -16.19
CA ARG A 125 23.73 25.92 -16.38
C ARG A 125 24.89 26.70 -15.75
N ASN A 126 25.32 26.29 -14.56
CA ASN A 126 26.43 26.94 -13.86
C ASN A 126 27.75 26.80 -14.65
N GLU A 127 28.04 25.62 -15.19
CA GLU A 127 29.20 25.40 -16.05
C GLU A 127 29.18 26.31 -17.30
N HIS A 128 28.01 26.49 -17.92
CA HIS A 128 27.88 27.35 -19.10
C HIS A 128 28.01 28.85 -18.76
N ASP A 129 27.44 29.29 -17.64
CA ASP A 129 27.56 30.68 -17.17
C ASP A 129 29.03 30.99 -16.78
N GLU A 130 29.75 30.05 -16.16
CA GLU A 130 31.18 30.18 -15.86
C GLU A 130 32.05 30.25 -17.13
N ASP A 131 31.78 29.43 -18.15
CA ASP A 131 32.49 29.47 -19.43
C ASP A 131 32.26 30.81 -20.18
N GLU A 132 31.05 31.35 -20.16
CA GLU A 132 30.73 32.67 -20.74
C GLU A 132 31.35 33.83 -19.93
N GLU A 133 31.40 33.74 -18.60
CA GLU A 133 32.06 34.74 -17.75
C GLU A 133 33.59 34.77 -17.99
N ILE A 134 34.23 33.62 -18.13
CA ILE A 134 35.66 33.51 -18.47
C ILE A 134 35.93 34.04 -19.89
N ARG A 135 34.98 33.88 -20.82
CA ARG A 135 35.11 34.37 -22.19
C ARG A 135 34.86 35.89 -22.30
N SER A 136 33.93 36.42 -21.51
CA SER A 136 33.58 37.85 -21.45
C SER A 136 34.63 38.69 -20.72
N SER A 137 35.24 38.15 -19.66
CA SER A 137 36.26 38.83 -18.84
C SER A 137 37.57 39.13 -19.60
N ARG A 138 37.81 38.54 -20.77
CA ARG A 138 38.94 38.89 -21.65
C ARG A 138 38.69 40.10 -22.56
N HIS A 139 37.47 40.62 -22.64
CA HIS A 139 37.15 41.79 -23.47
C HIS A 139 36.72 43.05 -22.70
N SER A 140 36.62 43.00 -21.36
CA SER A 140 36.23 44.15 -20.53
C SER A 140 37.39 44.65 -19.65
N LEU A 141 38.51 45.02 -20.27
CA LEU A 141 39.61 45.71 -19.58
C LEU A 141 39.97 47.07 -20.17
N VAL A 142 39.10 47.64 -21.02
CA VAL A 142 39.23 49.02 -21.48
C VAL A 142 37.85 49.61 -21.71
N THR A 143 37.35 50.40 -20.76
CA THR A 143 36.58 51.66 -20.90
C THR A 143 35.81 51.88 -19.59
N SER A 144 36.39 52.61 -18.64
CA SER A 144 36.11 54.04 -18.38
C SER A 144 34.62 54.27 -18.11
N SER A 145 34.23 54.35 -16.83
CA SER A 145 34.01 55.61 -16.11
C SER A 145 32.75 56.35 -16.59
N ASP A 146 31.86 56.64 -15.65
CA ASP A 146 30.64 57.45 -15.78
C ASP A 146 29.44 56.79 -16.48
N SER A 147 28.70 55.96 -15.75
CA SER A 147 27.28 55.77 -16.07
C SER A 147 26.46 55.37 -14.85
N SER A 148 25.66 56.33 -14.40
CA SER A 148 24.55 56.28 -13.46
C SER A 148 23.42 55.33 -13.93
N THR A 149 23.74 54.06 -14.16
CA THR A 149 22.74 53.03 -14.49
C THR A 149 22.33 52.27 -13.23
N PRO A 150 21.01 52.12 -12.99
CA PRO A 150 20.48 51.58 -11.76
C PRO A 150 20.88 50.10 -11.61
N PRO A 151 21.00 49.60 -10.37
CA PRO A 151 21.48 48.25 -10.10
C PRO A 151 20.65 47.24 -10.89
N ARG A 152 21.32 46.46 -11.74
CA ARG A 152 20.76 45.35 -12.50
C ARG A 152 19.98 44.47 -11.54
N THR A 153 18.65 44.56 -11.57
CA THR A 153 17.79 43.77 -10.71
C THR A 153 17.98 42.31 -11.10
N MET A 154 18.62 41.55 -10.20
CA MET A 154 18.70 40.09 -10.31
C MET A 154 17.26 39.58 -10.21
N ASN A 155 16.62 39.40 -11.35
CA ASN A 155 15.26 38.90 -11.44
C ASN A 155 15.32 37.42 -11.08
N LEU A 156 15.27 37.15 -9.79
CA LEU A 156 15.18 35.81 -9.21
C LEU A 156 13.83 35.27 -9.68
N ASP A 157 13.87 34.49 -10.75
CA ASP A 157 12.66 33.92 -11.35
C ASP A 157 12.13 32.83 -10.39
N TYR A 158 11.31 33.25 -9.42
CA TYR A 158 10.59 32.38 -8.48
C TYR A 158 9.61 31.43 -9.19
N ARG A 159 9.53 31.51 -10.52
CA ARG A 159 8.95 30.50 -11.42
C ARG A 159 9.69 29.16 -11.40
N LEU A 160 10.66 28.97 -10.51
CA LEU A 160 11.05 27.68 -9.92
C LEU A 160 9.91 27.01 -9.11
N THR A 161 8.74 26.95 -9.76
CA THR A 161 8.01 25.74 -10.07
C THR A 161 7.52 24.99 -8.85
N ASP A 162 6.20 25.04 -8.70
CA ASP A 162 5.42 24.07 -7.95
C ASP A 162 5.73 22.65 -8.48
N ARG A 163 6.85 22.06 -8.04
CA ARG A 163 7.32 20.71 -8.42
C ARG A 163 6.59 19.62 -7.65
N ARG A 164 5.43 19.96 -7.10
CA ARG A 164 4.58 19.01 -6.40
C ARG A 164 3.92 18.16 -7.46
N ILE A 165 4.41 16.92 -7.60
CA ILE A 165 3.71 15.89 -8.37
C ILE A 165 2.30 15.82 -7.78
N SER A 166 1.28 15.97 -8.62
CA SER A 166 -0.10 15.92 -8.17
C SER A 166 -0.41 14.52 -7.65
N VAL A 167 -0.66 14.43 -6.34
CA VAL A 167 -0.97 13.15 -5.67
C VAL A 167 -2.46 12.81 -5.72
N THR A 168 -3.30 13.81 -5.98
CA THR A 168 -4.76 13.63 -6.01
C THR A 168 -5.19 12.56 -7.01
N GLN A 169 -4.62 12.56 -8.22
CA GLN A 169 -4.99 11.61 -9.27
C GLN A 169 -4.65 10.15 -8.91
N PRO A 170 -3.40 9.78 -8.53
CA PRO A 170 -3.11 8.41 -8.14
C PRO A 170 -3.88 7.99 -6.87
N SER A 171 -4.09 8.89 -5.91
CA SER A 171 -4.90 8.59 -4.73
C SER A 171 -6.35 8.24 -5.06
N VAL A 172 -7.03 9.06 -5.88
CA VAL A 172 -8.42 8.79 -6.29
C VAL A 172 -8.50 7.47 -7.04
N PHE A 173 -7.55 7.20 -7.93
CA PHE A 173 -7.49 5.94 -8.66
C PHE A 173 -7.39 4.73 -7.72
N VAL A 174 -6.53 4.79 -6.70
CA VAL A 174 -6.37 3.70 -5.72
C VAL A 174 -7.67 3.42 -4.96
N TRP A 175 -8.39 4.45 -4.52
CA TRP A 175 -9.67 4.26 -3.84
C TRP A 175 -10.76 3.69 -4.75
N VAL A 176 -10.86 4.18 -5.99
CA VAL A 176 -11.82 3.65 -6.97
C VAL A 176 -11.53 2.19 -7.29
N LEU A 177 -10.25 1.84 -7.44
CA LEU A 177 -9.81 0.47 -7.67
C LEU A 177 -10.13 -0.42 -6.46
N ALA A 178 -9.83 0.03 -5.25
CA ALA A 178 -10.13 -0.70 -4.02
C ALA A 178 -11.63 -0.94 -3.85
N ILE A 179 -12.46 0.09 -4.07
CA ILE A 179 -13.92 -0.03 -4.02
C ILE A 179 -14.38 -1.07 -5.05
N SER A 180 -13.93 -0.95 -6.30
CA SER A 180 -14.31 -1.84 -7.39
C SER A 180 -13.96 -3.31 -7.12
N LEU A 181 -12.79 -3.58 -6.56
CA LEU A 181 -12.36 -4.93 -6.19
C LEU A 181 -13.09 -5.46 -4.95
N SER A 182 -13.59 -4.58 -4.08
CA SER A 182 -14.34 -4.98 -2.88
C SER A 182 -15.83 -5.27 -3.13
N VAL A 183 -16.44 -4.71 -4.20
CA VAL A 183 -17.86 -4.94 -4.55
C VAL A 183 -18.25 -6.42 -4.54
N PRO A 184 -17.50 -7.33 -5.19
CA PRO A 184 -17.63 -8.78 -5.03
C PRO A 184 -17.94 -9.30 -3.63
N GLU A 185 -17.19 -8.82 -2.65
CA GLU A 185 -17.21 -9.31 -1.28
C GLU A 185 -18.35 -8.67 -0.50
N PHE A 186 -18.75 -7.44 -0.84
CA PHE A 186 -19.98 -6.84 -0.33
C PHE A 186 -21.24 -7.57 -0.83
N VAL A 187 -21.28 -7.96 -2.12
CA VAL A 187 -22.47 -8.55 -2.73
C VAL A 187 -22.63 -10.03 -2.36
N LEU A 188 -21.53 -10.78 -2.22
CA LEU A 188 -21.57 -12.22 -2.01
C LEU A 188 -21.46 -12.65 -0.54
N ALA A 189 -21.13 -11.73 0.38
CA ALA A 189 -21.09 -12.04 1.80
C ALA A 189 -22.50 -12.31 2.34
N THR A 190 -22.64 -13.37 3.12
CA THR A 190 -23.90 -13.71 3.78
C THR A 190 -23.66 -14.52 5.05
N THR A 191 -24.68 -14.57 5.90
CA THR A 191 -24.71 -15.44 7.07
C THR A 191 -25.38 -16.79 6.75
N VAL A 192 -24.70 -17.88 7.08
CA VAL A 192 -25.23 -19.25 6.93
C VAL A 192 -25.40 -19.89 8.30
N HIS A 193 -26.61 -20.37 8.56
CA HIS A 193 -26.93 -21.11 9.77
C HIS A 193 -26.47 -22.57 9.62
N HIS A 194 -25.65 -23.04 10.55
CA HIS A 194 -25.18 -24.41 10.62
C HIS A 194 -25.70 -25.05 11.91
N GLY A 195 -26.79 -25.82 11.80
CA GLY A 195 -27.52 -26.32 12.96
C GLY A 195 -28.51 -25.30 13.53
N ARG A 196 -28.94 -25.50 14.79
CA ARG A 196 -29.95 -24.64 15.44
C ARG A 196 -29.38 -23.31 15.99
N ASP A 197 -28.11 -23.27 16.37
CA ASP A 197 -27.58 -22.14 17.18
C ASP A 197 -26.27 -21.49 16.66
N VAL A 198 -25.65 -22.01 15.60
CA VAL A 198 -24.37 -21.47 15.09
C VAL A 198 -24.55 -20.78 13.75
N VAL A 199 -24.15 -19.52 13.69
CA VAL A 199 -24.19 -18.69 12.47
C VAL A 199 -22.78 -18.42 11.99
N PHE A 200 -22.50 -18.67 10.72
CA PHE A 200 -21.20 -18.39 10.11
C PHE A 200 -21.30 -17.26 9.10
N CYS A 201 -20.38 -16.29 9.20
CA CYS A 201 -20.19 -15.29 8.16
C CYS A 201 -19.33 -15.88 7.03
N THR A 202 -19.98 -16.21 5.92
CA THR A 202 -19.37 -16.88 4.77
C THR A 202 -19.73 -16.14 3.49
N ILE A 203 -19.28 -16.68 2.36
CA ILE A 203 -19.53 -16.12 1.04
C ILE A 203 -20.34 -17.16 0.27
N VAL A 204 -21.41 -16.71 -0.39
CA VAL A 204 -22.32 -17.57 -1.16
C VAL A 204 -21.52 -18.34 -2.21
N ASP A 205 -21.68 -19.67 -2.22
CA ASP A 205 -20.98 -20.54 -3.16
C ASP A 205 -21.72 -20.55 -4.51
N THR A 206 -21.28 -19.73 -5.46
CA THR A 206 -21.81 -19.74 -6.84
C THR A 206 -20.92 -20.59 -7.75
N SER A 207 -21.50 -21.15 -8.82
CA SER A 207 -20.73 -21.96 -9.80
C SER A 207 -19.61 -21.18 -10.50
N GLN A 208 -19.69 -19.84 -10.56
CA GLN A 208 -18.70 -18.93 -11.15
C GLN A 208 -17.61 -18.47 -10.18
N ARG A 209 -17.63 -18.95 -8.94
CA ARG A 209 -16.76 -18.52 -7.84
C ARG A 209 -15.26 -18.57 -8.17
N LEU A 210 -14.81 -19.65 -8.81
CA LEU A 210 -13.38 -19.90 -9.00
C LEU A 210 -12.72 -18.86 -9.92
N HIS A 211 -13.41 -18.48 -10.99
CA HIS A 211 -12.91 -17.46 -11.93
C HIS A 211 -12.82 -16.08 -11.27
N MET A 212 -13.85 -15.72 -10.51
CA MET A 212 -13.91 -14.45 -9.79
C MET A 212 -12.80 -14.34 -8.72
N TYR A 213 -12.59 -15.39 -7.92
CA TYR A 213 -11.52 -15.40 -6.91
C TYR A 213 -10.13 -15.40 -7.53
N SER A 214 -9.95 -16.06 -8.67
CA SER A 214 -8.68 -16.03 -9.39
C SER A 214 -8.34 -14.61 -9.82
N ILE A 215 -9.30 -13.90 -10.43
CA ILE A 215 -9.13 -12.49 -10.82
C ILE A 215 -8.86 -11.63 -9.60
N LEU A 216 -9.66 -11.78 -8.54
CA LEU A 216 -9.50 -11.01 -7.31
C LEU A 216 -8.11 -11.26 -6.68
N ALA A 217 -7.61 -12.49 -6.68
CA ALA A 217 -6.27 -12.82 -6.19
C ALA A 217 -5.17 -12.18 -7.05
N VAL A 218 -5.34 -12.16 -8.38
CA VAL A 218 -4.39 -11.47 -9.28
C VAL A 218 -4.30 -9.99 -8.95
N PHE A 219 -5.44 -9.30 -8.81
CA PHE A 219 -5.47 -7.85 -8.58
C PHE A 219 -5.18 -7.45 -7.13
N ASN A 220 -5.53 -8.25 -6.13
CA ASN A 220 -5.31 -7.92 -4.72
C ASN A 220 -3.96 -8.39 -4.16
N LEU A 221 -3.34 -9.41 -4.77
CA LEU A 221 -2.11 -9.99 -4.25
C LEU A 221 -0.97 -9.91 -5.26
N PHE A 222 -1.11 -10.56 -6.42
CA PHE A 222 0.02 -10.73 -7.33
C PHE A 222 0.46 -9.41 -7.97
N LEU A 223 -0.49 -8.62 -8.47
CA LEU A 223 -0.19 -7.34 -9.11
C LEU A 223 0.50 -6.35 -8.15
N PRO A 224 -0.05 -6.01 -6.96
CA PRO A 224 0.64 -5.10 -6.05
C PRO A 224 1.98 -5.67 -5.58
N LEU A 225 2.09 -6.98 -5.35
CA LEU A 225 3.37 -7.60 -4.96
C LEU A 225 4.45 -7.44 -6.04
N ILE A 226 4.12 -7.70 -7.31
CA ILE A 226 5.07 -7.53 -8.43
C ILE A 226 5.51 -6.06 -8.51
N ILE A 227 4.58 -5.12 -8.44
CA ILE A 227 4.91 -3.68 -8.50
C ILE A 227 5.78 -3.28 -7.30
N MET A 228 5.47 -3.76 -6.09
CA MET A 228 6.27 -3.49 -4.89
C MET A 228 7.68 -4.09 -4.97
N ILE A 229 7.85 -5.27 -5.54
CA ILE A 229 9.18 -5.88 -5.74
C ILE A 229 9.99 -5.04 -6.73
N VAL A 230 9.41 -4.70 -7.88
CA VAL A 230 10.09 -3.87 -8.89
C VAL A 230 10.44 -2.49 -8.30
N ALA A 231 9.49 -1.84 -7.62
CA ALA A 231 9.73 -0.58 -6.94
C ALA A 231 10.82 -0.71 -5.87
N GLY A 232 10.80 -1.77 -5.06
CA GLY A 232 11.81 -2.04 -4.04
C GLY A 232 13.22 -2.19 -4.62
N VAL A 233 13.36 -2.92 -5.72
CA VAL A 233 14.65 -3.04 -6.44
C VAL A 233 15.12 -1.66 -6.93
N LEU A 234 14.23 -0.88 -7.56
CA LEU A 234 14.56 0.48 -8.01
C LEU A 234 14.97 1.40 -6.87
N VAL A 235 14.28 1.32 -5.73
CA VAL A 235 14.59 2.06 -4.50
C VAL A 235 15.98 1.69 -3.99
N ILE A 236 16.33 0.41 -3.93
CA ILE A 236 17.64 -0.07 -3.48
C ILE A 236 18.75 0.42 -4.42
N VAL A 237 18.55 0.29 -5.74
CA VAL A 237 19.49 0.78 -6.75
C VAL A 237 19.72 2.29 -6.59
N LYS A 238 18.65 3.07 -6.43
CA LYS A 238 18.73 4.52 -6.22
C LYS A 238 19.43 4.89 -4.91
N LEU A 239 19.15 4.19 -3.80
CA LEU A 239 19.84 4.39 -2.53
C LEU A 239 21.34 4.08 -2.64
N ARG A 240 21.71 3.03 -3.39
CA ARG A 240 23.10 2.65 -3.62
C ARG A 240 23.86 3.68 -4.45
N ILE A 241 23.27 4.17 -5.54
CA ILE A 241 23.87 5.22 -6.38
C ILE A 241 24.06 6.51 -5.58
N LYS A 242 23.04 6.92 -4.79
CA LYS A 242 23.12 8.15 -3.98
C LYS A 242 24.11 8.09 -2.83
N LYS A 243 24.38 6.89 -2.27
CA LYS A 243 25.44 6.73 -1.25
C LYS A 243 26.80 7.22 -1.75
N ILE A 244 27.02 7.19 -3.06
CA ILE A 244 28.25 7.63 -3.72
C ILE A 244 28.24 9.14 -3.99
N MET A 245 27.06 9.76 -4.08
CA MET A 245 26.86 11.15 -4.52
C MET A 245 26.53 12.12 -3.38
N SER A 246 26.46 11.67 -2.12
CA SER A 246 25.96 12.48 -1.01
C SER A 246 27.03 13.39 -0.38
N GLN A 247 27.21 14.58 -0.95
CA GLN A 247 27.58 15.78 -0.21
C GLN A 247 26.50 16.85 -0.51
N ILE A 248 25.67 17.15 0.50
CA ILE A 248 25.12 18.48 0.82
C ILE A 248 23.60 18.79 0.68
N GLU A 249 22.75 18.26 -0.22
CA GLU A 249 21.40 18.90 -0.40
C GLU A 249 20.09 18.07 -0.37
N CYS A 250 20.05 16.77 -0.01
CA CYS A 250 18.84 15.95 -0.24
C CYS A 250 18.39 15.06 0.95
N PHE A 251 18.29 15.59 2.16
CA PHE A 251 17.92 14.80 3.35
C PHE A 251 16.46 14.31 3.36
N GLU A 252 15.50 15.14 2.98
CA GLU A 252 14.06 14.81 3.06
C GLU A 252 13.68 13.67 2.10
N SER A 253 14.14 13.74 0.85
CA SER A 253 13.82 12.74 -0.17
C SER A 253 14.48 11.40 0.14
N ILE A 254 15.68 11.39 0.72
CA ILE A 254 16.32 10.16 1.21
C ILE A 254 15.52 9.55 2.36
N ALA A 255 15.01 10.36 3.29
CA ALA A 255 14.15 9.88 4.36
C ALA A 255 12.86 9.25 3.81
N ALA A 256 12.23 9.89 2.82
CA ALA A 256 11.06 9.34 2.13
C ALA A 256 11.35 8.00 1.43
N LEU A 257 12.53 7.87 0.80
CA LEU A 257 12.95 6.65 0.12
C LEU A 257 13.27 5.50 1.10
N LYS A 258 13.84 5.82 2.27
CA LYS A 258 14.03 4.86 3.37
C LYS A 258 12.69 4.42 3.95
N LEU A 259 11.76 5.35 4.15
CA LEU A 259 10.42 5.06 4.61
C LEU A 259 9.69 4.11 3.65
N SER A 260 9.72 4.39 2.35
CA SER A 260 9.09 3.51 1.35
C SER A 260 9.71 2.12 1.31
N LEU A 261 11.04 2.01 1.42
CA LEU A 261 11.72 0.72 1.54
C LEU A 261 11.27 -0.05 2.79
N TRP A 262 11.19 0.61 3.94
CA TRP A 262 10.71 0.00 5.18
C TRP A 262 9.28 -0.51 5.05
N LEU A 263 8.38 0.29 4.47
CA LEU A 263 6.99 -0.13 4.24
C LEU A 263 6.90 -1.35 3.30
N ILE A 264 7.69 -1.38 2.22
CA ILE A 264 7.75 -2.54 1.32
C ILE A 264 8.24 -3.79 2.07
N VAL A 265 9.33 -3.69 2.83
CA VAL A 265 9.88 -4.83 3.57
C VAL A 265 8.89 -5.34 4.60
N VAL A 266 8.29 -4.45 5.40
CA VAL A 266 7.28 -4.81 6.40
C VAL A 266 6.06 -5.46 5.74
N TYR A 267 5.58 -4.92 4.62
CA TYR A 267 4.47 -5.51 3.87
C TYR A 267 4.83 -6.91 3.36
N ILE A 268 6.01 -7.08 2.74
CA ILE A 268 6.43 -8.37 2.19
C ILE A 268 6.54 -9.41 3.31
N VAL A 269 7.15 -9.07 4.45
CA VAL A 269 7.40 -10.01 5.55
C VAL A 269 6.12 -10.34 6.32
N LEU A 270 5.26 -9.37 6.60
CA LEU A 270 4.08 -9.58 7.45
C LEU A 270 2.81 -9.96 6.67
N CYS A 271 2.60 -9.37 5.49
CA CYS A 271 1.36 -9.53 4.74
C CYS A 271 1.42 -10.69 3.72
N THR A 272 2.55 -10.88 3.03
CA THR A 272 2.67 -11.91 1.98
C THR A 272 2.43 -13.33 2.52
N PRO A 273 3.01 -13.77 3.66
CA PRO A 273 2.79 -15.13 4.15
C PRO A 273 1.32 -15.43 4.42
N ARG A 274 0.59 -14.46 5.02
CA ARG A 274 -0.85 -14.59 5.28
C ARG A 274 -1.62 -14.77 3.97
N SER A 275 -1.37 -13.92 2.99
CA SER A 275 -2.07 -13.94 1.70
C SER A 275 -1.73 -15.21 0.89
N CYS A 276 -0.47 -15.64 0.87
CA CYS A 276 -0.05 -16.89 0.24
C CYS A 276 -0.71 -18.10 0.91
N ASN A 277 -0.74 -18.16 2.25
CA ASN A 277 -1.39 -19.25 2.97
C ASN A 277 -2.90 -19.31 2.67
N MET A 278 -3.57 -18.16 2.61
CA MET A 278 -4.99 -18.09 2.26
C MET A 278 -5.25 -18.55 0.81
N CYS A 279 -4.39 -18.17 -0.13
CA CYS A 279 -4.49 -18.61 -1.52
C CYS A 279 -4.25 -20.12 -1.66
N LEU A 280 -3.18 -20.64 -1.05
CA LEU A 280 -2.80 -22.05 -1.09
C LEU A 280 -3.86 -22.96 -0.45
N THR A 281 -4.43 -22.55 0.69
CA THR A 281 -5.48 -23.32 1.38
C THR A 281 -6.75 -23.39 0.54
N LYS A 282 -7.17 -22.29 -0.08
CA LYS A 282 -8.29 -22.26 -1.02
C LYS A 282 -8.03 -23.16 -2.23
N TYR A 283 -6.87 -23.02 -2.87
CA TYR A 283 -6.52 -23.81 -4.05
C TYR A 283 -6.51 -25.31 -3.75
N LYS A 284 -5.93 -25.73 -2.62
CA LYS A 284 -5.98 -27.13 -2.17
C LYS A 284 -7.42 -27.61 -1.98
N GLN A 285 -8.26 -26.81 -1.32
CA GLN A 285 -9.66 -27.18 -1.07
C GLN A 285 -10.46 -27.36 -2.37
N ASP A 286 -10.23 -26.50 -3.36
CA ASP A 286 -10.89 -26.61 -4.66
C ASP A 286 -10.40 -27.82 -5.46
N LEU A 287 -9.09 -28.11 -5.44
CA LEU A 287 -8.53 -29.30 -6.07
C LEU A 287 -9.17 -30.57 -5.50
N TYR A 288 -9.30 -30.67 -4.16
CA TYR A 288 -9.98 -31.80 -3.53
C TYR A 288 -11.44 -31.93 -3.95
N ARG A 289 -12.17 -30.81 -4.11
CA ARG A 289 -13.57 -30.84 -4.58
C ARG A 289 -13.68 -31.36 -6.01
N VAL A 290 -12.79 -30.94 -6.91
CA VAL A 290 -12.79 -31.40 -8.31
C VAL A 290 -12.50 -32.91 -8.38
N VAL A 291 -11.48 -33.37 -7.66
CA VAL A 291 -11.13 -34.79 -7.59
C VAL A 291 -12.27 -35.62 -6.99
N ALA A 292 -12.92 -35.15 -5.92
CA ALA A 292 -14.07 -35.83 -5.32
C ALA A 292 -15.27 -35.93 -6.28
N ARG A 293 -15.55 -34.89 -7.07
CA ARG A 293 -16.61 -34.93 -8.09
C ARG A 293 -16.30 -35.95 -9.19
N GLN A 294 -15.07 -35.98 -9.69
CA GLN A 294 -14.66 -36.97 -10.69
C GLN A 294 -14.74 -38.40 -10.14
N TYR A 295 -14.28 -38.62 -8.91
CA TYR A 295 -14.38 -39.92 -8.25
C TYR A 295 -15.84 -40.39 -8.10
N ASN A 296 -16.74 -39.51 -7.65
CA ASN A 296 -18.16 -39.83 -7.52
C ASN A 296 -18.82 -40.11 -8.88
N ALA A 297 -18.46 -39.35 -9.94
CA ALA A 297 -18.95 -39.59 -11.29
C ALA A 297 -18.51 -40.96 -11.84
N LEU A 298 -17.26 -41.36 -11.58
CA LEU A 298 -16.73 -42.67 -11.97
C LEU A 298 -17.37 -43.81 -11.17
N ARG A 299 -17.67 -43.59 -9.88
CA ARG A 299 -18.38 -44.55 -9.04
C ARG A 299 -19.82 -44.76 -9.52
N ASN A 300 -20.52 -43.69 -9.89
CA ASN A 300 -21.92 -43.76 -10.33
C ASN A 300 -22.09 -44.41 -11.71
N LYS A 301 -21.03 -44.45 -12.55
CA LYS A 301 -21.03 -45.20 -13.82
C LYS A 301 -20.80 -46.70 -13.65
N ARG A 302 -20.34 -47.14 -12.46
CA ARG A 302 -19.97 -48.53 -12.18
C ARG A 302 -21.11 -49.34 -11.53
N ASN A 303 -22.12 -48.65 -11.02
CA ASN A 303 -23.35 -49.21 -10.48
C ASN A 303 -24.47 -49.07 -11.50
#